data_AF-A0A350X7N7-F1
#
_entry.id   AF-A0A350X7N7-F1
#
_cell.length_a   1.000
_cell.length_b   1.000
_cell.length_c   1.000
_cell.angle_alpha   90.00
_cell.angle_beta   90.00
_cell.angle_gamma   90.00
#
_symmetry.space_group_name_H-M   'P 1'
#
loop_
_entity.id
_entity.type
_entity.pdbx_description
1 polymer ?
#
loop_
_entity_poly.entity_id
_entity_poly.type
_entity_poly.pdbx_seq_one_letter_code
_entity_poly.pdbx_strand_id
1 'polypeptide(L)'
;KQLSISYQTRRILNRMLANQPAKRFQSADEILQIIESGGVVAPSKYSSIPYYEDEPVAPKKPKLVAVSEIKTIFTNNSGQGALLDNSLKVPPEIQGWNWGAFLLPGVWCITNRVWIGLLAWTDPTLIMSLALPWLFMGVILGAKGNEWAWKSRKWESIAAFRAHQRAWAIVSFILLGLLLFSLLSIGLIVFVWLGSIGR
;
A
#
# COMPACT_ATOMS: atom_id res chain seq x y z
N LYS A 1 2.95 4.60 -25.60
CA LYS A 1 1.82 5.13 -26.41
C LYS A 1 0.72 5.58 -25.44
N GLN A 2 0.50 6.89 -25.28
CA GLN A 2 -0.70 7.38 -24.59
C GLN A 2 -1.91 7.10 -25.48
N LEU A 3 -2.91 6.40 -24.97
CA LEU A 3 -4.18 6.20 -25.67
C LEU A 3 -4.98 7.50 -25.57
N SER A 4 -5.21 8.17 -26.70
CA SER A 4 -6.04 9.38 -26.79
C SER A 4 -7.52 8.99 -26.70
N ILE A 5 -8.00 8.84 -25.46
CA ILE A 5 -9.41 8.57 -25.17
C ILE A 5 -10.21 9.87 -25.35
N SER A 6 -11.43 9.78 -25.91
CA SER A 6 -12.32 10.94 -26.08
C SER A 6 -12.65 11.60 -24.73
N TYR A 7 -12.95 12.91 -24.74
CA TYR A 7 -13.32 13.66 -23.53
C TYR A 7 -14.50 13.00 -22.79
N GLN A 8 -15.51 12.54 -23.53
CA GLN A 8 -16.70 11.89 -22.98
C GLN A 8 -16.35 10.56 -22.31
N THR A 9 -15.57 9.72 -22.97
CA THR A 9 -15.16 8.42 -22.41
C THR A 9 -14.31 8.61 -21.16
N ARG A 10 -13.42 9.62 -21.14
CA ARG A 10 -12.62 9.96 -19.96
C ARG A 10 -13.50 10.42 -18.79
N ARG A 11 -14.51 11.25 -19.06
CA ARG A 11 -15.46 11.75 -18.05
C ARG A 11 -16.27 10.61 -17.44
N ILE A 12 -16.82 9.72 -18.27
CA ILE A 12 -17.56 8.54 -17.83
C ILE A 12 -16.66 7.64 -16.98
N LEU A 13 -15.45 7.35 -17.45
CA LEU A 13 -14.52 6.47 -16.76
C LEU A 13 -14.10 7.02 -15.40
N ASN A 14 -13.81 8.33 -15.32
CA ASN A 14 -13.48 9.00 -14.05
C ASN A 14 -14.63 8.92 -13.04
N ARG A 15 -15.87 9.01 -13.50
CA ARG A 15 -17.04 8.90 -12.63
C ARG A 15 -17.29 7.45 -12.19
N MET A 16 -17.14 6.47 -13.07
CA MET A 16 -17.22 5.04 -12.72
C MET A 16 -16.18 4.64 -11.66
N LEU A 17 -14.96 5.15 -11.79
CA LEU A 17 -13.82 4.81 -10.94
C LEU A 17 -13.67 5.72 -9.72
N ALA A 18 -14.63 6.61 -9.43
CA ALA A 18 -14.53 7.52 -8.30
C ALA A 18 -14.36 6.78 -6.97
N ASN A 19 -13.47 7.25 -6.08
CA ASN A 19 -13.20 6.59 -4.80
C ASN A 19 -14.39 6.62 -3.83
N GLN A 20 -15.27 7.61 -3.96
CA GLN A 20 -16.47 7.74 -3.14
C GLN A 20 -17.68 7.15 -3.90
N PRO A 21 -18.44 6.20 -3.31
CA PRO A 21 -19.58 5.58 -3.99
C PRO A 21 -20.68 6.59 -4.36
N ALA A 22 -20.85 7.66 -3.55
CA ALA A 22 -21.77 8.75 -3.86
C ALA A 22 -21.41 9.53 -5.13
N LYS A 23 -20.16 9.46 -5.59
CA LYS A 23 -19.68 10.13 -6.81
C LYS A 23 -19.73 9.23 -8.05
N ARG A 24 -20.03 7.93 -7.89
CA ARG A 24 -20.21 7.00 -9.01
C ARG A 24 -21.61 7.14 -9.60
N PHE A 25 -21.80 6.54 -10.78
CA PHE A 25 -23.12 6.35 -11.36
C PHE A 25 -23.98 5.54 -10.38
N GLN A 26 -25.20 6.01 -10.13
CA GLN A 26 -26.12 5.34 -9.19
C GLN A 26 -26.93 4.24 -9.88
N SER A 27 -27.03 4.28 -11.21
CA SER A 27 -27.67 3.24 -12.02
C SER A 27 -27.03 3.11 -13.40
N ALA A 28 -27.21 1.95 -14.03
CA ALA A 28 -26.79 1.71 -15.41
C ALA A 28 -27.54 2.60 -16.42
N ASP A 29 -28.80 2.94 -16.12
CA ASP A 29 -29.64 3.79 -16.96
C ASP A 29 -29.05 5.20 -17.13
N GLU A 30 -28.37 5.72 -16.11
CA GLU A 30 -27.69 7.00 -16.18
C GLU A 30 -26.55 7.00 -17.22
N ILE A 31 -25.86 5.86 -17.38
CA ILE A 31 -24.79 5.69 -18.36
C ILE A 31 -25.39 5.60 -19.76
N LEU A 32 -26.47 4.83 -19.92
CA LEU A 32 -27.16 4.66 -21.20
C LEU A 32 -27.70 6.00 -21.71
N GLN A 33 -28.32 6.81 -20.84
CA GLN A 33 -28.79 8.14 -21.21
C GLN A 33 -27.67 9.05 -21.72
N ILE A 34 -26.47 8.98 -21.13
CA ILE A 34 -25.32 9.80 -21.55
C ILE A 34 -24.79 9.34 -22.92
N ILE A 35 -24.83 8.04 -23.20
CA ILE A 35 -24.38 7.47 -24.47
C ILE A 35 -25.38 7.81 -25.58
N GLU A 36 -26.68 7.63 -25.32
CA GLU A 36 -27.75 7.92 -26.27
C GLU A 36 -27.90 9.43 -26.55
N SER A 37 -27.64 10.29 -25.57
CA SER A 37 -27.74 11.75 -25.72
C SER A 37 -26.51 12.40 -26.34
N GLY A 38 -25.50 11.62 -26.76
CA GLY A 38 -24.25 12.17 -27.31
C GLY A 38 -23.47 13.06 -26.33
N GLY A 39 -23.67 12.88 -25.02
CA GLY A 39 -23.01 13.67 -23.98
C GLY A 39 -23.76 14.92 -23.50
N VAL A 40 -25.00 15.15 -23.96
CA VAL A 40 -25.87 16.21 -23.43
C VAL A 40 -26.70 15.67 -22.27
N VAL A 41 -26.47 16.17 -21.06
CA VAL A 41 -27.14 15.67 -19.84
C VAL A 41 -28.51 16.33 -19.72
N ALA A 42 -29.59 15.56 -19.88
CA ALA A 42 -30.90 15.96 -19.36
C ALA A 42 -30.87 15.85 -17.81
N PRO A 43 -31.46 16.79 -17.06
CA PRO A 43 -31.44 16.76 -15.61
C PRO A 43 -32.18 15.52 -15.10
N SER A 44 -31.43 14.54 -14.59
CA SER A 44 -32.01 13.38 -13.91
C SER A 44 -32.54 13.79 -12.54
N LYS A 45 -33.53 13.05 -12.01
CA LYS A 45 -34.13 13.26 -10.68
C LYS A 45 -33.14 13.25 -9.50
N TYR A 46 -31.88 12.85 -9.74
CA TYR A 46 -30.80 12.78 -8.75
C TYR A 46 -29.71 13.85 -8.97
N SER A 47 -29.87 14.70 -9.98
CA SER A 47 -28.92 15.76 -10.35
C SER A 47 -29.16 17.04 -9.55
N SER A 48 -28.88 17.01 -8.25
CA SER A 48 -28.82 18.20 -7.38
C SER A 48 -27.47 18.38 -6.69
N ILE A 49 -26.38 17.97 -7.36
CA ILE A 49 -25.03 18.38 -6.96
C ILE A 49 -24.50 19.27 -8.09
N PRO A 50 -24.20 20.55 -7.82
CA PRO A 50 -23.57 21.42 -8.80
C PRO A 50 -22.31 20.74 -9.33
N TYR A 51 -22.20 20.65 -10.65
CA TYR A 51 -20.96 20.27 -11.30
C TYR A 51 -19.98 21.42 -11.05
N TYR A 52 -19.19 21.33 -9.98
CA TYR A 52 -18.01 22.17 -9.86
C TYR A 52 -17.05 21.69 -10.95
N GLU A 53 -17.03 22.40 -12.07
CA GLU A 53 -15.80 22.53 -12.82
C GLU A 53 -14.76 23.01 -11.81
N ASP A 54 -13.69 22.24 -11.62
CA ASP A 54 -12.50 22.75 -10.94
C ASP A 54 -11.96 23.88 -11.83
N GLU A 55 -12.53 25.08 -11.67
CA GLU A 55 -11.97 26.34 -12.14
C GLU A 55 -10.47 26.32 -11.84
N PRO A 56 -9.58 26.67 -12.78
CA PRO A 56 -8.16 26.77 -12.49
C PRO A 56 -8.02 27.76 -11.33
N VAL A 57 -7.76 27.24 -10.13
CA VAL A 57 -7.71 28.04 -8.92
C VAL A 57 -6.57 29.04 -9.08
N ALA A 58 -6.93 30.28 -9.42
CA ALA A 58 -6.02 31.41 -9.36
C ALA A 58 -5.39 31.43 -7.95
N PRO A 59 -4.07 31.63 -7.81
CA PRO A 59 -3.39 31.52 -6.53
C PRO A 59 -4.04 32.50 -5.54
N LYS A 60 -4.86 31.98 -4.62
CA LYS A 60 -5.43 32.77 -3.54
C LYS A 60 -4.28 33.26 -2.68
N LYS A 61 -4.12 34.58 -2.59
CA LYS A 61 -3.14 35.20 -1.68
C LYS A 61 -3.33 34.60 -0.28
N PRO A 62 -2.26 34.13 0.37
CA PRO A 62 -2.38 33.40 1.63
C PRO A 62 -2.97 34.31 2.69
N LYS A 63 -4.07 33.87 3.30
CA LYS A 63 -4.58 34.46 4.55
C LYS A 63 -3.53 34.21 5.62
N LEU A 64 -3.05 35.26 6.27
CA LEU A 64 -2.14 35.17 7.41
C LEU A 64 -2.90 34.52 8.58
N VAL A 65 -2.69 33.22 8.77
CA VAL A 65 -3.23 32.43 9.87
C VAL A 65 -2.19 32.37 10.99
N ALA A 66 -2.63 32.47 12.24
CA ALA A 66 -1.78 32.51 13.42
C ALA A 66 -0.83 31.30 13.50
N VAL A 67 0.42 31.56 13.91
CA VAL A 67 1.57 30.63 13.87
C VAL A 67 1.33 29.32 14.64
N SER A 68 0.36 29.26 15.55
CA SER A 68 -0.02 28.05 16.29
C SER A 68 -0.72 26.96 15.45
N GLU A 69 -1.31 27.31 14.30
CA GLU A 69 -1.96 26.34 13.38
C GLU A 69 -1.02 25.79 12.30
N ILE A 70 0.24 26.25 12.24
CA ILE A 70 1.22 25.86 11.20
C ILE A 70 1.85 24.48 11.45
N LYS A 71 1.39 23.75 12.48
CA LYS A 71 1.73 22.33 12.65
C LYS A 71 0.99 21.49 11.59
N THR A 72 1.55 21.51 10.39
CA THR A 72 1.42 20.53 9.29
C THR A 72 0.07 20.44 8.56
N ILE A 73 -0.08 21.23 7.50
CA ILE A 73 -0.83 20.76 6.31
C ILE A 73 0.10 19.75 5.59
N PHE A 74 0.38 18.61 6.22
CA PHE A 74 0.86 17.44 5.48
C PHE A 74 -0.39 16.76 4.92
N THR A 75 -0.60 16.88 3.62
CA THR A 75 -1.73 16.21 2.95
C THR A 75 -1.44 14.70 2.95
N ASN A 76 -1.96 14.02 3.97
CA ASN A 76 -1.69 12.61 4.17
C ASN A 76 -2.25 11.77 3.01
N ASN A 77 -1.34 11.28 2.17
CA ASN A 77 -1.64 10.48 0.98
C ASN A 77 -1.50 8.97 1.22
N SER A 78 -1.42 8.52 2.48
CA SER A 78 -1.48 7.08 2.78
C SER A 78 -2.85 6.49 2.43
N GLY A 79 -2.90 5.16 2.28
CA GLY A 79 -4.14 4.42 2.11
C GLY A 79 -4.92 4.73 0.83
N GLN A 80 -4.28 5.31 -0.18
CA GLN A 80 -4.89 5.61 -1.48
C GLN A 80 -5.12 4.36 -2.35
N GLY A 81 -4.57 3.20 -1.95
CA GLY A 81 -4.56 2.00 -2.76
C GLY A 81 -3.51 2.06 -3.87
N ALA A 82 -3.73 1.30 -4.95
CA ALA A 82 -2.87 1.27 -6.14
C ALA A 82 -1.37 1.03 -5.83
N LEU A 83 -1.07 -0.08 -5.13
CA LEU A 83 0.28 -0.47 -4.70
C LEU A 83 1.34 -0.41 -5.82
N LEU A 84 0.93 -0.79 -7.03
CA LEU A 84 1.79 -0.90 -8.21
C LEU A 84 1.88 0.41 -9.02
N ASP A 85 1.09 1.43 -8.67
CA ASP A 85 1.11 2.72 -9.34
C ASP A 85 2.24 3.60 -8.81
N ASN A 86 3.28 3.80 -9.62
CA ASN A 86 4.43 4.63 -9.28
C ASN A 86 4.15 6.15 -9.40
N SER A 87 2.99 6.55 -9.94
CA SER A 87 2.61 7.97 -10.00
C SER A 87 2.25 8.53 -8.62
N LEU A 88 1.83 7.66 -7.71
CA LEU A 88 1.57 7.98 -6.30
C LEU A 88 2.90 8.17 -5.56
N LYS A 89 3.32 9.44 -5.43
CA LYS A 89 4.53 9.80 -4.69
C LYS A 89 4.37 9.45 -3.21
N VAL A 90 5.26 8.64 -2.67
CA VAL A 90 5.38 8.44 -1.23
C VAL A 90 6.27 9.49 -0.58
N PRO A 91 6.03 9.85 0.68
CA PRO A 91 6.92 10.76 1.41
C PRO A 91 8.36 10.24 1.40
N PRO A 92 9.37 11.06 1.09
CA PRO A 92 10.77 10.62 1.09
C PRO A 92 11.21 10.06 2.45
N GLU A 93 10.56 10.49 3.53
CA GLU A 93 10.81 10.05 4.90
C GLU A 93 10.58 8.57 5.13
N ILE A 94 9.72 7.92 4.33
CA ILE A 94 9.41 6.51 4.51
C ILE A 94 10.17 5.61 3.54
N GLN A 95 10.97 6.18 2.64
CA GLN A 95 11.79 5.42 1.73
C GLN A 95 12.95 4.74 2.46
N GLY A 96 13.37 3.59 1.93
CA GLY A 96 14.45 2.78 2.49
C GLY A 96 14.03 1.35 2.78
N TRP A 97 15.01 0.57 3.20
CA TRP A 97 14.85 -0.86 3.45
C TRP A 97 13.96 -1.15 4.66
N ASN A 98 13.10 -2.15 4.52
CA ASN A 98 12.22 -2.64 5.58
C ASN A 98 12.68 -4.01 6.09
N TRP A 99 13.41 -4.00 7.20
CA TRP A 99 13.87 -5.23 7.87
C TRP A 99 12.73 -6.11 8.38
N GLY A 100 11.63 -5.50 8.82
CA GLY A 100 10.43 -6.22 9.25
C GLY A 100 9.84 -7.06 8.12
N ALA A 101 9.63 -6.42 6.97
CA ALA A 101 9.08 -7.02 5.76
C ALA A 101 10.01 -8.08 5.15
N PHE A 102 11.33 -7.87 5.21
CA PHE A 102 12.31 -8.84 4.70
C PHE A 102 12.40 -10.11 5.55
N LEU A 103 12.43 -9.97 6.88
CA LEU A 103 12.66 -11.09 7.79
C LEU A 103 11.39 -11.85 8.16
N LEU A 104 10.23 -11.17 8.23
CA LEU A 104 8.94 -11.78 8.54
C LEU A 104 7.86 -11.46 7.47
N PRO A 105 8.11 -11.73 6.18
CA PRO A 105 7.27 -11.24 5.08
C PRO A 105 5.79 -11.64 5.21
N GLY A 106 5.49 -12.87 5.63
CA GLY A 106 4.10 -13.35 5.74
C GLY A 106 3.30 -12.59 6.79
N VAL A 107 3.75 -12.61 8.05
CA VAL A 107 3.06 -11.95 9.16
C VAL A 107 3.04 -10.42 8.97
N TRP A 108 4.16 -9.87 8.49
CA TRP A 108 4.26 -8.44 8.20
C TRP A 108 3.27 -8.00 7.11
N CYS A 109 3.10 -8.78 6.04
CA CYS A 109 2.16 -8.46 4.96
C CYS A 109 0.71 -8.43 5.44
N ILE A 110 0.30 -9.35 6.31
CA ILE A 110 -1.05 -9.40 6.86
C ILE A 110 -1.35 -8.12 7.65
N THR A 111 -0.47 -7.75 8.57
CA THR A 111 -0.69 -6.58 9.44
C THR A 111 -0.61 -5.25 8.70
N ASN A 112 0.17 -5.19 7.61
CA ASN A 112 0.29 -4.01 6.74
C ASN A 112 -0.68 -4.04 5.54
N ARG A 113 -1.57 -5.03 5.42
CA ARG A 113 -2.53 -5.19 4.30
C ARG A 113 -1.86 -5.22 2.92
N VAL A 114 -0.68 -5.82 2.82
CA VAL A 114 0.10 -5.95 1.57
C VAL A 114 -0.12 -7.35 0.99
N TRP A 115 -1.30 -7.59 0.43
CA TRP A 115 -1.72 -8.93 -0.02
C TRP A 115 -0.88 -9.50 -1.16
N ILE A 116 -0.31 -8.65 -2.01
CA ILE A 116 0.58 -9.08 -3.11
C ILE A 116 1.80 -9.85 -2.58
N GLY A 117 2.30 -9.51 -1.39
CA GLY A 117 3.43 -10.20 -0.77
C GLY A 117 3.09 -11.61 -0.28
N LEU A 118 1.80 -11.94 -0.09
CA LEU A 118 1.36 -13.27 0.32
C LEU A 118 1.26 -14.26 -0.84
N LEU A 119 1.29 -13.80 -2.11
CA LEU A 119 1.24 -14.69 -3.27
C LEU A 119 2.42 -15.69 -3.31
N ALA A 120 3.54 -15.39 -2.67
CA ALA A 120 4.64 -16.35 -2.51
C ALA A 120 4.27 -17.59 -1.69
N TRP A 121 3.17 -17.56 -0.91
CA TRP A 121 2.70 -18.67 -0.08
C TRP A 121 1.44 -19.36 -0.60
N THR A 122 0.84 -18.86 -1.69
CA THR A 122 -0.39 -19.46 -2.22
C THR A 122 -0.15 -20.69 -3.08
N ASP A 123 1.08 -20.91 -3.53
CA ASP A 123 1.43 -22.05 -4.38
C ASP A 123 2.34 -23.05 -3.63
N PRO A 124 1.81 -24.24 -3.27
CA PRO A 124 2.60 -25.31 -2.64
C PRO A 124 3.76 -25.80 -3.50
N THR A 125 3.67 -25.69 -4.83
CA THR A 125 4.76 -26.11 -5.73
C THR A 125 5.97 -25.16 -5.66
N LEU A 126 5.75 -23.87 -5.38
CA LEU A 126 6.81 -22.89 -5.11
C LEU A 126 7.49 -23.11 -3.76
N ILE A 127 6.80 -23.72 -2.79
CA ILE A 127 7.36 -24.09 -1.48
C ILE A 127 8.33 -25.28 -1.62
N MET A 128 7.99 -26.25 -2.49
CA MET A 128 8.80 -27.46 -2.72
C MET A 128 10.01 -27.20 -3.63
N SER A 129 9.94 -26.18 -4.50
CA SER A 129 11.04 -25.78 -5.39
C SER A 129 12.02 -24.86 -4.67
N LEU A 130 12.86 -25.45 -3.81
CA LEU A 130 14.17 -24.90 -3.42
C LEU A 130 14.16 -23.45 -2.87
N ALA A 131 13.19 -23.07 -2.02
CA ALA A 131 13.15 -21.84 -1.18
C ALA A 131 13.36 -20.46 -1.87
N LEU A 132 13.68 -20.41 -3.17
CA LEU A 132 14.02 -19.22 -3.93
C LEU A 132 12.86 -18.21 -3.98
N PRO A 133 11.61 -18.61 -4.30
CA PRO A 133 10.49 -17.67 -4.47
C PRO A 133 10.23 -16.84 -3.20
N TRP A 134 10.38 -17.46 -2.03
CA TRP A 134 10.22 -16.79 -0.74
C TRP A 134 11.31 -15.75 -0.50
N LEU A 135 12.57 -16.10 -0.77
CA LEU A 135 13.69 -15.18 -0.61
C LEU A 135 13.56 -13.99 -1.57
N PHE A 136 13.20 -14.22 -2.83
CA PHE A 136 12.98 -13.15 -3.81
C PHE A 136 11.86 -12.20 -3.37
N MET A 137 10.72 -12.74 -2.94
CA MET A 137 9.63 -11.90 -2.42
C MET A 137 10.04 -11.17 -1.14
N GLY A 138 10.80 -11.81 -0.26
CA GLY A 138 11.39 -11.16 0.92
C GLY A 138 12.25 -9.96 0.52
N VAL A 139 13.13 -10.09 -0.47
CA VAL A 139 13.97 -8.99 -0.96
C VAL A 139 13.13 -7.86 -1.57
N ILE A 140 12.13 -8.19 -2.38
CA ILE A 140 11.21 -7.21 -2.96
C ILE A 140 10.45 -6.46 -1.86
N LEU A 141 9.98 -7.18 -0.83
CA LEU A 141 9.33 -6.60 0.34
C LEU A 141 10.29 -5.78 1.21
N GLY A 142 11.55 -6.18 1.29
CA GLY A 142 12.60 -5.38 1.93
C GLY A 142 12.78 -4.04 1.23
N ALA A 143 12.85 -4.04 -0.09
CA ALA A 143 13.07 -2.81 -0.88
C ALA A 143 11.81 -1.93 -0.98
N LYS A 144 10.64 -2.52 -1.25
CA LYS A 144 9.38 -1.80 -1.56
C LYS A 144 8.33 -1.87 -0.46
N GLY A 145 8.56 -2.62 0.61
CA GLY A 145 7.57 -2.85 1.66
C GLY A 145 7.07 -1.56 2.29
N ASN A 146 7.95 -0.59 2.56
CA ASN A 146 7.51 0.68 3.13
C ASN A 146 6.52 1.44 2.23
N GLU A 147 6.81 1.47 0.92
CA GLU A 147 5.93 2.09 -0.08
C GLU A 147 4.59 1.37 -0.16
N TRP A 148 4.61 0.04 -0.21
CA TRP A 148 3.40 -0.78 -0.28
C TRP A 148 2.55 -0.68 0.98
N ALA A 149 3.16 -0.71 2.17
CA ALA A 149 2.45 -0.55 3.44
C ALA A 149 1.86 0.86 3.63
N TRP A 150 2.50 1.89 3.07
CA TRP A 150 1.97 3.25 3.09
C TRP A 150 0.75 3.40 2.17
N LYS A 151 0.80 2.79 0.99
CA LYS A 151 -0.29 2.85 0.00
C LYS A 151 -1.48 1.97 0.39
N SER A 152 -1.25 0.82 1.05
CA SER A 152 -2.29 -0.16 1.42
C SER A 152 -3.23 0.31 2.53
N ARG A 153 -2.71 1.03 3.52
CA ARG A 153 -3.43 1.37 4.77
C ARG A 153 -3.36 2.87 5.04
N LYS A 154 -4.44 3.43 5.59
CA LYS A 154 -4.44 4.81 6.11
C LYS A 154 -3.67 4.87 7.43
N TRP A 155 -2.70 5.78 7.49
CA TRP A 155 -1.91 6.09 8.67
C TRP A 155 -2.29 7.47 9.20
N GLU A 156 -2.15 7.71 10.50
CA GLU A 156 -2.45 9.03 11.09
C GLU A 156 -1.33 10.04 10.78
N SER A 157 -0.08 9.59 10.82
CA SER A 157 1.11 10.40 10.54
C SER A 157 2.27 9.54 10.03
N ILE A 158 3.27 10.18 9.43
CA ILE A 158 4.55 9.54 9.07
C ILE A 158 5.24 8.96 10.32
N ALA A 159 5.14 9.65 11.47
CA ALA A 159 5.73 9.20 12.73
C ALA A 159 5.08 7.89 13.21
N ALA A 160 3.74 7.79 13.17
CA ALA A 160 3.02 6.57 13.54
C ALA A 160 3.40 5.40 12.63
N PHE A 161 3.54 5.64 11.32
CA PHE A 161 4.03 4.64 10.38
C PHE A 161 5.44 4.17 10.70
N ARG A 162 6.39 5.09 10.87
CA ARG A 162 7.79 4.74 11.19
C ARG A 162 7.91 3.99 12.51
N ALA A 163 7.14 4.37 13.53
CA ALA A 163 7.10 3.66 14.81
C ALA A 163 6.64 2.21 14.61
N HIS A 164 5.60 2.00 13.80
CA HIS A 164 5.11 0.66 13.46
C HIS A 164 6.16 -0.18 12.71
N GLN A 165 6.80 0.38 11.68
CA GLN A 165 7.84 -0.34 10.92
C GLN A 165 9.07 -0.65 11.78
N ARG A 166 9.44 0.26 12.70
CA ARG A 166 10.53 0.03 13.66
C ARG A 166 10.19 -1.09 14.64
N ALA A 167 8.96 -1.14 15.16
CA ALA A 167 8.52 -2.22 16.02
C ALA A 167 8.63 -3.58 15.30
N TRP A 168 8.21 -3.64 14.03
CA TRP A 168 8.38 -4.85 13.21
C TRP A 168 9.84 -5.24 13.01
N ALA A 169 10.72 -4.28 12.70
CA ALA A 169 12.15 -4.57 12.59
C ALA A 169 12.71 -5.18 13.88
N ILE A 170 12.37 -4.60 15.04
CA ILE A 170 12.81 -5.11 16.35
C ILE A 170 12.28 -6.53 16.59
N VAL A 171 10.98 -6.75 16.40
CA VAL A 171 10.36 -8.08 16.58
C VAL A 171 11.03 -9.12 15.68
N SER A 172 11.28 -8.77 14.41
CA SER A 172 11.96 -9.65 13.47
C SER A 172 13.37 -10.02 13.92
N PHE A 173 14.15 -9.06 14.41
CA PHE A 173 15.50 -9.35 14.91
C PHE A 173 15.49 -10.18 16.18
N ILE A 174 14.54 -9.95 17.09
CA ILE A 174 14.39 -10.76 18.31
C ILE A 174 14.06 -12.21 17.93
N LEU A 175 13.08 -12.43 17.05
CA LEU A 175 12.69 -13.78 16.63
C LEU A 175 13.81 -14.49 15.88
N LEU A 176 14.54 -13.78 15.01
CA LEU A 176 15.72 -14.33 14.34
C LEU A 176 16.81 -14.71 15.35
N GLY A 177 17.09 -13.85 16.34
CA GLY A 177 18.06 -14.14 17.39
C GLY A 177 17.71 -15.37 18.22
N LEU A 178 16.44 -15.50 18.62
CA LEU A 178 15.94 -16.67 19.35
C LEU A 178 16.06 -17.95 18.52
N LEU A 179 15.73 -17.90 17.23
CA LEU A 179 15.87 -19.04 16.32
C LEU A 179 17.33 -19.49 16.22
N LEU A 180 18.26 -18.56 15.96
CA LEU A 180 19.68 -18.87 15.86
C LEU A 180 20.25 -19.42 17.16
N PHE A 181 19.89 -18.83 18.30
CA PHE A 181 20.29 -19.32 19.62
C PHE A 181 19.81 -20.75 19.88
N SER A 182 18.55 -21.04 19.53
CA SER A 182 17.98 -22.38 19.67
C SER A 182 18.72 -23.39 18.79
N LEU A 183 19.00 -23.07 17.53
CA LEU A 183 19.71 -23.96 16.61
C LEU A 183 21.13 -24.25 17.07
N LEU A 184 21.86 -23.22 17.54
CA LEU A 184 23.21 -23.39 18.08
C LEU A 184 23.20 -24.26 19.35
N SER A 185 22.24 -24.05 20.24
CA SER A 185 22.10 -24.83 21.47
C SER A 185 21.83 -26.31 21.16
N ILE A 186 20.92 -26.60 20.21
CA ILE A 186 20.63 -27.96 19.75
C ILE A 186 21.88 -28.59 19.13
N GLY A 187 22.57 -27.86 18.24
CA GLY A 187 23.80 -28.34 17.60
C GLY A 187 24.90 -28.69 18.62
N LEU A 188 25.06 -27.87 19.66
CA LEU A 188 26.00 -28.13 20.76
C LEU A 188 25.61 -29.39 21.55
N ILE A 189 24.33 -29.55 21.89
CA ILE A 189 23.84 -30.73 22.62
C ILE A 189 24.10 -32.00 21.81
N VAL A 190 23.78 -31.99 20.51
CA VAL A 190 24.02 -33.11 19.60
C VAL A 190 25.51 -33.42 19.50
N PHE A 191 26.36 -32.40 19.37
CA PHE A 191 27.82 -32.56 19.32
C PHE A 191 28.38 -33.24 20.59
N VAL A 192 27.97 -32.77 21.77
CA VAL A 192 28.38 -33.35 23.06
C VAL A 192 27.88 -34.78 23.20
N TRP A 193 26.62 -35.05 22.83
CA TRP A 193 26.03 -36.39 22.88
C TRP A 193 26.78 -37.39 21.99
N LEU A 194 27.07 -37.02 20.73
CA LEU A 194 27.85 -37.85 19.81
C LEU A 194 29.27 -38.14 20.34
N GLY A 195 29.93 -37.15 20.93
CA GLY A 195 31.24 -37.32 21.57
C GLY A 195 31.23 -38.19 22.84
N SER A 196 30.06 -38.49 23.39
CA SER A 196 29.89 -39.40 24.53
C SER A 196 29.65 -40.85 24.11
N ILE A 197 29.23 -41.13 22.88
CA ILE A 197 28.94 -42.49 22.39
C ILE A 197 30.23 -43.22 21.98
N GLY A 198 31.25 -42.48 21.56
CA GLY A 198 32.54 -43.05 21.14
C GLY A 198 33.57 -43.26 22.26
N ARG A 199 33.18 -43.01 23.51
CA ARG A 199 34.00 -43.28 24.71
C ARG A 199 33.39 -44.43 25.49
#